data_AF-A0A260ZNM3-F1
#
_entry.id   AF-A0A260ZNM3-F1
#
_cell.length_a   1.000
_cell.length_b   1.000
_cell.length_c   1.000
_cell.angle_alpha   90.00
_cell.angle_beta   90.00
_cell.angle_gamma   90.00
#
_symmetry.space_group_name_H-M   'P 1'
#
loop_
_entity.id
_entity.type
_entity.pdbx_description
1 polymer ?
#
loop_
_entity_poly.entity_id
_entity_poly.type
_entity_poly.pdbx_seq_one_letter_code
_entity_poly.pdbx_strand_id
1 'polypeptide(L)' 'MAPTKASKNEYVVEKILAKRSGTYGVEYLVKWEGWAPSSNTWEPISHINCPRLVAKFEKEAKTKEKAPNKA' A
#
# COMPACT_ATOMS: atom_id res chain seq x y z
N MET A 1 35.22 4.62 -14.19
CA MET A 1 33.93 3.96 -14.56
C MET A 1 33.22 3.66 -13.24
N ALA A 2 32.01 4.12 -12.89
CA ALA A 2 30.83 4.44 -13.68
C ALA A 2 29.87 5.38 -12.89
N PRO A 3 29.00 6.18 -13.54
CA PRO A 3 27.69 6.49 -12.94
C PRO A 3 26.86 5.18 -13.01
N THR A 4 26.02 4.80 -12.05
CA THR A 4 24.63 5.30 -11.89
C THR A 4 24.07 4.74 -10.58
N LYS A 5 23.78 5.56 -9.57
CA LYS A 5 22.44 6.12 -9.33
C LYS A 5 21.36 5.03 -9.18
N ALA A 6 21.08 4.68 -7.93
CA ALA A 6 19.75 4.40 -7.40
C ALA A 6 18.74 3.79 -8.40
N SER A 7 18.80 2.48 -8.63
CA SER A 7 17.59 1.76 -9.05
C SER A 7 16.70 1.62 -7.82
N LYS A 8 15.91 2.67 -7.56
CA LYS A 8 14.70 2.55 -6.75
C LYS A 8 13.85 1.52 -7.48
N ASN A 9 13.82 0.29 -6.97
CA ASN A 9 13.08 -0.79 -7.63
C ASN A 9 11.60 -0.40 -7.69
N GLU A 10 11.14 0.03 -8.86
CA GLU A 10 9.73 0.22 -9.16
C GLU A 10 9.11 -1.17 -9.29
N TYR A 11 8.39 -1.59 -8.25
CA TYR A 11 7.67 -2.85 -8.25
C TYR A 11 6.21 -2.60 -8.61
N VAL A 12 5.62 -3.52 -9.38
CA VAL A 12 4.22 -3.39 -9.79
C VAL A 12 3.31 -3.75 -8.62
N VAL A 13 2.44 -2.82 -8.27
CA VAL A 13 1.43 -3.02 -7.23
C VAL A 13 0.18 -3.65 -7.83
N GLU A 14 -0.16 -4.84 -7.36
CA GLU A 14 -1.40 -5.54 -7.72
C GLU A 14 -2.60 -4.87 -7.04
N LYS A 15 -2.54 -4.66 -5.72
CA LYS A 15 -3.62 -4.03 -4.94
C LYS A 15 -3.16 -3.58 -3.55
N ILE A 16 -3.94 -2.69 -2.95
CA ILE A 16 -3.82 -2.36 -1.53
C ILE A 16 -4.78 -3.25 -0.73
N LEU A 17 -4.25 -3.92 0.28
CA LEU A 17 -5.00 -4.88 1.09
C LEU A 17 -5.48 -4.29 2.41
N ALA A 18 -4.69 -3.41 3.01
CA ALA A 18 -4.98 -2.84 4.31
C ALA A 18 -4.33 -1.46 4.45
N LYS A 19 -4.80 -0.71 5.44
CA LYS A 19 -4.24 0.56 5.88
C LYS A 19 -4.07 0.50 7.38
N ARG A 20 -3.00 1.09 7.89
CA ARG A 20 -2.81 1.31 9.32
C ARG A 20 -2.21 2.69 9.57
N SER A 21 -2.49 3.24 10.74
CA SER A 21 -1.78 4.39 11.29
C SER A 21 -0.62 3.89 12.14
N GLY A 22 0.60 3.96 11.59
CA GLY A 22 1.84 3.63 12.29
C GLY A 22 2.52 4.86 12.88
N THR A 23 3.71 4.67 13.43
CA THR A 23 4.52 5.73 14.05
C THR A 23 4.92 6.83 13.05
N TYR A 24 5.05 6.48 11.76
CA TYR A 24 5.41 7.40 10.68
C TYR A 24 4.19 7.94 9.91
N GLY A 25 2.97 7.71 10.42
CA GLY A 25 1.73 8.14 9.80
C GLY A 25 0.99 6.99 9.08
N VAL A 26 0.38 7.30 7.94
CA VAL A 26 -0.47 6.33 7.22
C VAL A 26 0.38 5.43 6.33
N GLU A 27 0.29 4.13 6.59
CA GLU A 27 0.93 3.06 5.83
C GLU A 27 -0.14 2.17 5.19
N TYR A 28 0.14 1.66 3.99
CA TYR A 28 -0.73 0.73 3.30
C TYR A 28 -0.02 -0.58 3.02
N LEU A 29 -0.71 -1.68 3.24
CA LEU A 29 -0.23 -3.01 2.90
C LEU A 29 -0.38 -3.22 1.40
N VAL A 30 0.76 -3.22 0.72
CA VAL A 30 0.86 -3.35 -0.74
C VAL A 30 1.01 -4.82 -1.10
N LYS A 31 0.13 -5.31 -1.97
CA LYS A 31 0.29 -6.60 -2.65
C LYS A 31 1.08 -6.37 -3.92
N TRP A 32 2.26 -6.97 -4.00
CA TRP A 32 3.12 -6.91 -5.18
C TRP A 32 2.66 -7.94 -6.23
N GLU A 33 2.57 -7.52 -7.48
CA GLU A 33 2.18 -8.39 -8.60
C GLU A 33 3.29 -9.41 -8.89
N GLY A 34 2.92 -10.69 -9.05
CA GLY A 34 3.87 -11.78 -9.24
C GLY A 34 4.56 -12.29 -7.96
N TRP A 35 4.28 -11.69 -6.80
CA TRP A 35 4.81 -12.12 -5.51
C TRP A 35 3.76 -12.80 -4.62
N ALA A 36 4.22 -13.59 -3.66
CA ALA A 36 3.33 -14.24 -2.70
C ALA A 36 2.70 -13.20 -1.74
N PRO A 37 1.50 -13.47 -1.19
CA PRO A 37 0.90 -12.61 -0.17
C PRO A 37 1.74 -12.49 1.11
N SER A 38 2.66 -13.43 1.36
CA SER A 38 3.62 -13.33 2.45
C SER A 38 4.69 -12.26 2.22
N SER A 39 4.92 -11.85 0.97
CA SER A 39 5.86 -10.79 0.60
C SER A 39 5.22 -9.40 0.63
N ASN A 40 3.97 -9.27 1.08
CA ASN A 40 3.31 -7.97 1.19
C ASN A 40 4.03 -7.10 2.23
N THR A 41 4.29 -5.85 1.88
CA THR A 41 4.98 -4.89 2.76
C THR A 41 4.09 -3.69 3.05
N TRP A 42 4.34 -3.07 4.20
CA TRP A 42 3.67 -1.83 4.60
C TRP A 42 4.46 -0.66 4.05
N GLU A 43 3.94 -0.04 2.99
CA GLU A 43 4.57 1.11 2.36
C GLU A 43 3.87 2.40 2.81
N PRO A 44 4.62 3.46 3.14
CA PRO A 44 4.04 4.75 3.48
C PRO A 44 3.36 5.34 2.24
N ILE A 45 2.31 6.15 2.46
CA ILE A 45 1.58 6.81 1.35
C ILE A 45 2.49 7.60 0.39
N SER A 46 3.58 8.16 0.91
CA SER A 46 4.60 8.88 0.15
C SER A 46 5.37 8.00 -0.84
N HIS A 47 5.43 6.69 -0.62
CA HIS A 47 6.08 5.73 -1.52
C HIS A 47 5.10 5.15 -2.56
N ILE A 48 3.79 5.25 -2.32
CA ILE A 48 2.77 4.73 -3.23
C ILE A 48 2.48 5.76 -4.32
N ASN A 49 3.15 5.61 -5.46
CA ASN A 49 2.94 6.44 -6.65
C ASN A 49 1.64 6.09 -7.41
N CYS A 50 0.72 5.37 -6.79
CA CYS A 50 -0.52 4.86 -7.39
C CYS A 50 -1.76 5.37 -6.62
N PRO A 51 -2.12 6.66 -6.73
CA PRO A 51 -3.25 7.24 -6.01
C PRO A 51 -4.58 6.57 -6.35
N ARG A 52 -4.71 5.97 -7.54
CA ARG A 52 -5.91 5.21 -7.95
C ARG A 52 -6.19 4.02 -7.04
N LEU A 53 -5.16 3.27 -6.64
CA LEU A 53 -5.30 2.11 -5.76
C LEU A 53 -5.64 2.54 -4.34
N VAL A 54 -4.99 3.60 -3.87
CA VAL A 54 -5.29 4.22 -2.57
C VAL A 54 -6.73 4.71 -2.54
N ALA A 55 -7.18 5.45 -3.55
CA ALA A 55 -8.55 5.95 -3.63
C ALA A 55 -9.58 4.82 -3.67
N LYS A 56 -9.29 3.73 -4.39
CA LYS A 56 -10.16 2.53 -4.38
C LYS A 56 -10.25 1.94 -2.98
N PHE A 57 -9.11 1.73 -2.33
CA PHE A 57 -9.07 1.21 -0.97
C PHE A 57 -9.78 2.14 0.02
N GLU A 58 -9.52 3.45 -0.01
CA GLU A 58 -10.18 4.45 0.84
C GLU A 58 -11.69 4.49 0.62
N LYS A 59 -12.16 4.37 -0.62
CA LYS A 59 -13.59 4.31 -0.94
C LYS A 59 -14.24 3.07 -0.32
N GLU A 60 -13.58 1.92 -0.41
CA GLU A 60 -14.04 0.65 0.18
C GLU A 60 -13.91 0.64 1.72
N ALA A 61 -12.87 1.25 2.27
CA ALA A 61 -12.62 1.38 3.70
C ALA A 61 -13.64 2.31 4.36
N LYS A 62 -13.98 3.45 3.75
CA LYS A 62 -15.05 4.33 4.25
C LYS A 62 -16.41 3.65 4.30
N THR A 63 -16.67 2.70 3.40
CA THR A 63 -17.88 1.87 3.47
C THR A 63 -17.81 0.78 4.54
N LYS A 64 -16.60 0.31 4.91
CA LYS A 64 -16.39 -0.72 5.94
C LYS A 64 -16.20 -0.17 7.35
N GLU A 65 -15.66 1.03 7.54
CA GLU A 65 -15.58 1.73 8.84
C GLU A 65 -16.97 2.15 9.37
N LYS A 66 -18.01 2.15 8.51
CA LYS A 66 -19.41 2.24 8.94
C LYS A 66 -20.07 0.90 9.26
N ALA A 67 -19.34 -0.22 9.19
CA ALA A 67 -19.76 -1.46 9.81
C ALA A 67 -19.11 -1.51 11.20
N PRO A 68 -19.84 -1.16 12.28
CA PRO A 68 -19.32 -1.37 13.62
C PRO A 68 -19.01 -2.85 13.74
N ASN A 69 -17.79 -3.22 14.14
CA ASN A 69 -17.62 -4.56 14.66
C ASN A 69 -18.43 -4.61 15.97
N LYS A 70 -19.56 -5.28 15.83
CA LYS A 70 -20.57 -5.60 16.82
C LYS A 70 -20.21 -6.97 17.39
N ALA A 71 -19.95 -7.04 18.69
CA ALA A 71 -20.36 -8.06 19.66
C ALA A 71 -19.40 -8.08 20.86
#